data_AF-A0A512J310-F1
#
_entry.id   AF-A0A512J310-F1
#
_cell.length_a   1.000
_cell.length_b   1.000
_cell.length_c   1.000
_cell.angle_alpha   90.00
_cell.angle_beta   90.00
_cell.angle_gamma   90.00
#
_symmetry.space_group_name_H-M   'P 1'
#
loop_
_entity.id
_entity.type
_entity.pdbx_description
1 polymer ?
#
loop_
_entity_poly.entity_id
_entity_poly.type
_entity_poly.pdbx_seq_one_letter_code
_entity_poly.pdbx_strand_id
1 'polypeptide(L)'
;MPDPSLRTTKPESLLAEACTRLPLFEDLTEDTIQRLSASGYGRGFLTASLRARLRKAGFRDLGHLAQSTPDEIAKVRKFGPVRVEAVRAFLLDTIARALPGARERQTRDAIAERRLARLRDLPADRLTLHRDEIVALGLQGATCADLAQRSRLELLRTGMLTSSDLDRLVADLAQVLGEGREVCQRAAPDLAERPDTEARRAQASRAALLAEQDREWEAAAPARIGHRADLA
;
A
#
# COMPACT_ATOMS: atom_id res chain seq x y z
N MET A 1 -16.79 -29.49 7.91
CA MET A 1 -16.05 -28.74 6.88
C MET A 1 -16.69 -27.37 6.75
N PRO A 2 -16.23 -26.32 7.45
CA PRO A 2 -16.89 -25.02 7.38
C PRO A 2 -16.33 -24.12 6.27
N ASP A 3 -17.22 -23.25 5.79
CA ASP A 3 -17.27 -22.48 4.53
C ASP A 3 -16.13 -21.51 4.20
N PRO A 4 -15.95 -21.19 2.89
CA PRO A 4 -15.10 -20.11 2.42
C PRO A 4 -15.78 -18.77 2.69
N SER A 5 -15.50 -18.24 3.87
CA SER A 5 -15.84 -16.88 4.27
C SER A 5 -15.19 -15.85 3.34
N LEU A 6 -15.95 -15.40 2.32
CA LEU A 6 -15.82 -14.08 1.70
C LEU A 6 -16.14 -13.01 2.75
N ARG A 7 -15.28 -12.87 3.77
CA ARG A 7 -15.44 -11.88 4.83
C ARG A 7 -15.13 -10.50 4.27
N THR A 8 -16.20 -9.71 4.23
CA THR A 8 -16.23 -8.25 4.39
C THR A 8 -14.88 -7.56 4.46
N THR A 9 -14.55 -6.76 3.44
CA THR A 9 -13.31 -5.97 3.30
C THR A 9 -13.25 -4.76 4.23
N LYS A 10 -13.72 -4.88 5.48
CA LYS A 10 -13.48 -3.87 6.51
C LYS A 10 -12.29 -4.32 7.36
N PRO A 11 -11.26 -3.49 7.52
CA PRO A 11 -10.20 -3.75 8.49
C PRO A 11 -10.82 -3.98 9.88
N GLU A 12 -10.44 -5.10 10.50
CA GLU A 12 -11.01 -5.54 11.78
C GLU A 12 -10.46 -4.75 12.97
N SER A 13 -9.33 -4.06 12.79
CA SER A 13 -8.66 -3.23 13.81
C SER A 13 -8.24 -1.86 13.27
N LEU A 14 -8.07 -0.89 14.16
CA LEU A 14 -7.54 0.43 13.81
C LEU A 14 -6.13 0.34 13.21
N LEU A 15 -5.31 -0.63 13.63
CA LEU A 15 -4.01 -0.90 13.02
C LEU A 15 -4.15 -1.27 11.55
N ALA A 16 -5.12 -2.13 11.22
CA ALA A 16 -5.36 -2.53 9.84
C ALA A 16 -5.83 -1.35 9.00
N GLU A 17 -6.65 -0.43 9.56
CA GLU A 17 -7.01 0.85 8.93
C GLU A 17 -5.80 1.75 8.71
N ALA A 18 -4.95 1.93 9.72
CA ALA A 18 -3.74 2.73 9.59
C ALA A 18 -2.78 2.13 8.55
N CYS A 19 -2.68 0.81 8.49
CA CYS A 19 -1.85 0.09 7.52
C CYS A 19 -2.28 0.31 6.06
N THR A 20 -3.54 0.65 5.77
CA THR A 20 -3.97 0.96 4.38
C THR A 20 -3.49 2.32 3.91
N ARG A 21 -3.15 3.20 4.85
CA ARG A 21 -2.54 4.53 4.63
C ARG A 21 -1.01 4.49 4.69
N LEU A 22 -0.43 3.31 4.89
CA LEU A 22 1.01 3.10 4.92
C LEU A 22 1.45 2.30 3.69
N PRO A 23 2.71 2.42 3.26
CA PRO A 23 3.19 1.70 2.08
C PRO A 23 3.09 0.18 2.18
N LEU A 24 2.93 -0.48 1.02
CA LEU A 24 2.78 -1.95 0.92
C LEU A 24 3.95 -2.72 1.55
N PHE A 25 5.16 -2.17 1.42
CA PHE A 25 6.40 -2.75 1.91
C PHE A 25 7.22 -1.72 2.70
N GLU A 26 7.97 -2.22 3.67
CA GLU A 26 8.86 -1.43 4.53
C GLU A 26 10.30 -1.88 4.35
N ASP A 27 11.24 -0.99 4.68
CA ASP A 27 12.68 -1.31 4.73
C ASP A 27 13.24 -1.90 3.42
N LEU A 28 12.64 -1.54 2.27
CA LEU A 28 13.18 -1.87 0.97
C LEU A 28 14.42 -1.01 0.72
N THR A 29 15.55 -1.65 0.44
CA THR A 29 16.76 -0.96 -0.03
C THR A 29 16.49 -0.23 -1.35
N GLU A 30 17.15 0.89 -1.58
CA GLU A 30 17.08 1.66 -2.84
C GLU A 30 17.38 0.78 -4.07
N ASP A 31 18.36 -0.11 -3.96
CA ASP A 31 18.70 -1.05 -5.02
C ASP A 31 17.54 -2.01 -5.37
N THR A 32 16.80 -2.51 -4.38
CA THR A 32 15.61 -3.33 -4.61
C THR A 32 14.50 -2.52 -5.29
N ILE A 33 14.30 -1.27 -4.89
CA ILE A 33 13.34 -0.36 -5.52
C ILE A 33 13.72 -0.13 -6.98
N GLN A 34 14.99 0.14 -7.27
CA GLN A 34 15.48 0.35 -8.64
C GLN A 34 15.30 -0.88 -9.52
N ARG A 35 15.57 -2.09 -9.00
CA ARG A 35 15.32 -3.36 -9.72
C ARG A 35 13.84 -3.54 -10.04
N LEU A 36 12.95 -3.23 -9.09
CA LEU A 36 11.51 -3.27 -9.31
C LEU A 36 11.08 -2.26 -10.38
N SER A 37 11.59 -1.02 -10.32
CA SER A 37 11.29 0.00 -11.32
C SER A 37 11.81 -0.37 -12.72
N ALA A 38 13.00 -0.94 -12.81
CA ALA A 38 13.58 -1.43 -14.07
C ALA A 38 12.75 -2.58 -14.69
N SER A 39 11.99 -3.30 -13.87
CA SER A 39 11.08 -4.36 -14.31
C SER A 39 9.72 -3.83 -14.79
N GLY A 40 9.53 -2.51 -14.85
CA GLY A 40 8.31 -1.85 -15.30
C GLY A 40 7.08 -2.33 -14.52
N TYR A 41 6.08 -2.91 -15.19
CA TYR A 41 4.88 -3.51 -14.58
C TYR A 41 4.93 -5.04 -14.49
N GLY A 42 6.05 -5.65 -14.82
CA GLY A 42 6.21 -7.10 -14.91
C GLY A 42 5.53 -7.69 -16.16
N ARG A 43 6.17 -8.72 -16.73
CA ARG A 43 5.66 -9.42 -17.91
C ARG A 43 4.42 -10.24 -17.53
N GLY A 44 3.32 -10.04 -18.25
CA GLY A 44 2.09 -10.86 -18.12
C GLY A 44 1.27 -10.67 -16.84
N PHE A 45 1.72 -9.86 -15.87
CA PHE A 45 1.00 -9.64 -14.61
C PHE A 45 -0.25 -8.78 -14.78
N LEU A 46 -0.12 -7.64 -15.47
CA LEU A 46 -1.21 -6.72 -15.78
C LEU A 46 -1.46 -6.66 -17.27
N THR A 47 -2.75 -6.60 -17.63
CA THR A 47 -3.14 -6.30 -19.01
C THR A 47 -2.77 -4.85 -19.36
N ALA A 48 -2.58 -4.57 -20.66
CA ALA A 48 -2.30 -3.23 -21.17
C ALA A 48 -3.26 -2.15 -20.63
N SER A 49 -4.55 -2.47 -20.57
CA SER A 49 -5.58 -1.54 -20.10
C SER A 49 -5.48 -1.24 -18.60
N LEU A 50 -5.00 -2.19 -17.78
CA LEU A 50 -4.75 -1.95 -16.37
C LEU A 50 -3.47 -1.15 -16.15
N ARG A 51 -2.40 -1.45 -16.89
CA ARG A 51 -1.17 -0.64 -16.88
C ARG A 51 -1.43 0.81 -17.26
N ALA A 52 -2.21 1.04 -18.33
CA ALA A 52 -2.58 2.38 -18.75
C ALA A 52 -3.35 3.17 -17.67
N ARG A 53 -4.20 2.49 -16.89
CA ARG A 53 -4.93 3.13 -15.78
C ARG A 53 -4.02 3.48 -14.61
N LEU A 54 -3.09 2.60 -14.26
CA LEU A 54 -2.08 2.88 -13.24
C LEU A 54 -1.23 4.09 -13.64
N ARG A 55 -0.78 4.15 -14.90
CA ARG A 55 -0.07 5.32 -15.43
C ARG A 55 -0.90 6.59 -15.39
N LYS A 56 -2.17 6.52 -15.80
CA LYS A 56 -3.10 7.66 -15.71
C LYS A 56 -3.28 8.15 -14.27
N ALA A 57 -3.18 7.25 -13.29
CA ALA A 57 -3.24 7.57 -11.87
C ALA A 57 -1.88 7.99 -11.27
N GLY A 58 -0.81 8.06 -12.07
CA GLY A 58 0.51 8.52 -11.64
C GLY A 58 1.49 7.42 -11.22
N PHE A 59 1.06 6.16 -11.17
CA PHE A 59 1.96 5.03 -10.92
C PHE A 59 2.83 4.79 -12.16
N ARG A 60 4.14 4.65 -11.97
CA ARG A 60 5.09 4.57 -13.10
C ARG A 60 5.47 3.12 -13.41
N ASP A 61 5.74 2.38 -12.35
CA ASP A 61 6.31 1.04 -12.36
C ASP A 61 6.05 0.34 -11.01
N LEU A 62 6.53 -0.90 -10.89
CA LEU A 62 6.43 -1.74 -9.69
C LEU A 62 7.18 -1.15 -8.48
N GLY A 63 8.29 -0.43 -8.70
CA GLY A 63 9.02 0.21 -7.62
C GLY A 63 8.24 1.39 -7.02
N HIS A 64 7.52 2.15 -7.86
CA HIS A 64 6.57 3.15 -7.38
C HIS A 64 5.42 2.48 -6.61
N LEU A 65 4.79 1.43 -7.17
CA LEU A 65 3.71 0.70 -6.50
C LEU A 65 4.12 0.11 -5.15
N ALA A 66 5.32 -0.45 -5.02
CA ALA A 66 5.82 -1.02 -3.77
C ALA A 66 5.93 0.01 -2.63
N GLN A 67 6.13 1.29 -2.98
CA GLN A 67 6.23 2.41 -2.05
C GLN A 67 4.90 3.14 -1.85
N SER A 68 3.88 2.83 -2.66
CA SER A 68 2.56 3.43 -2.53
C SER A 68 1.71 2.74 -1.47
N THR A 69 0.70 3.47 -0.99
CA THR A 69 -0.26 2.96 -0.01
C THR A 69 -1.34 2.10 -0.68
N PRO A 70 -1.87 1.05 0.01
CA PRO A 70 -3.04 0.32 -0.46
C PRO A 70 -4.22 1.22 -0.85
N ASP A 71 -4.49 2.29 -0.09
CA ASP A 71 -5.58 3.22 -0.35
C ASP A 71 -5.39 4.03 -1.64
N GLU A 72 -4.17 4.44 -1.96
CA GLU A 72 -3.87 5.13 -3.23
C GLU A 72 -4.08 4.21 -4.43
N ILE A 73 -3.61 2.95 -4.33
CA ILE A 73 -3.79 1.95 -5.38
C ILE A 73 -5.28 1.63 -5.52
N ALA A 74 -6.02 1.55 -4.41
CA ALA A 74 -7.44 1.24 -4.37
C ALA A 74 -8.32 2.27 -5.10
N LYS A 75 -7.88 3.53 -5.16
CA LYS A 75 -8.56 4.61 -5.89
C LYS A 75 -8.52 4.40 -7.42
N VAL A 76 -7.64 3.55 -7.94
CA VAL A 76 -7.56 3.29 -9.38
C VAL A 76 -8.72 2.39 -9.82
N ARG A 77 -9.42 2.80 -10.88
CA ARG A 77 -10.55 2.03 -11.43
C ARG A 77 -10.14 0.57 -11.75
N LYS A 78 -10.85 -0.39 -11.14
CA LYS A 78 -10.63 -1.86 -11.18
C LYS A 78 -9.50 -2.39 -10.29
N PHE A 79 -8.88 -1.55 -9.47
CA PHE A 79 -7.97 -1.97 -8.41
C PHE A 79 -8.69 -2.00 -7.06
N GLY A 80 -9.74 -2.82 -6.91
CA GLY A 80 -10.35 -3.01 -5.59
C GLY A 80 -9.42 -3.78 -4.62
N PRO A 81 -9.81 -3.96 -3.34
CA PRO A 81 -8.97 -4.61 -2.32
C PRO A 81 -8.37 -5.96 -2.75
N VAL A 82 -9.18 -6.82 -3.39
CA VAL A 82 -8.71 -8.11 -3.93
C VAL A 82 -7.58 -7.96 -4.95
N ARG A 83 -7.65 -6.91 -5.78
CA ARG A 83 -6.61 -6.64 -6.78
C ARG A 83 -5.37 -6.03 -6.14
N VAL A 84 -5.53 -5.19 -5.12
CA VAL A 84 -4.41 -4.65 -4.33
C VAL A 84 -3.63 -5.79 -3.68
N GLU A 85 -4.32 -6.78 -3.09
CA GLU A 85 -3.67 -7.97 -2.54
C GLU A 85 -2.96 -8.81 -3.61
N ALA A 86 -3.54 -8.95 -4.81
CA ALA A 86 -2.86 -9.61 -5.92
C ALA A 86 -1.58 -8.86 -6.37
N VAL A 87 -1.61 -7.53 -6.38
CA VAL A 87 -0.42 -6.69 -6.64
C VAL A 87 0.63 -6.89 -5.55
N ARG A 88 0.20 -6.91 -4.28
CA ARG A 88 1.07 -7.16 -3.13
C ARG A 88 1.74 -8.53 -3.23
N ALA A 89 0.99 -9.59 -3.52
CA ALA A 89 1.53 -10.93 -3.67
C ALA A 89 2.55 -11.03 -4.81
N PHE A 90 2.24 -10.44 -5.97
CA PHE A 90 3.15 -10.40 -7.11
C PHE A 90 4.46 -9.64 -6.81
N LEU A 91 4.34 -8.48 -6.15
CA LEU A 91 5.51 -7.72 -5.71
C LEU A 91 6.34 -8.50 -4.70
N LEU A 92 5.72 -9.16 -3.73
CA LEU A 92 6.42 -9.99 -2.75
C LEU A 92 7.21 -11.12 -3.41
N ASP A 93 6.63 -11.81 -4.40
CA ASP A 93 7.35 -12.84 -5.16
C ASP A 93 8.51 -12.28 -5.97
N THR A 94 8.36 -11.06 -6.50
CA THR A 94 9.45 -10.38 -7.22
C THR A 94 10.58 -9.98 -6.28
N ILE A 95 10.23 -9.40 -5.11
CA ILE A 95 11.19 -9.04 -4.07
C ILE A 95 11.91 -10.29 -3.53
N ALA A 96 11.18 -11.39 -3.30
CA ALA A 96 11.73 -12.65 -2.80
C ALA A 96 12.75 -13.30 -3.73
N ARG A 97 12.68 -13.07 -5.04
CA ARG A 97 13.70 -13.53 -5.99
C ARG A 97 14.98 -12.71 -5.89
N ALA A 98 14.89 -11.46 -5.48
CA ALA A 98 16.04 -10.55 -5.35
C ALA A 98 16.66 -10.55 -3.95
N LEU A 99 15.85 -10.79 -2.91
CA LEU A 99 16.26 -10.70 -1.51
C LEU A 99 15.94 -12.00 -0.75
N PRO A 100 16.96 -12.74 -0.28
CA PRO A 100 16.78 -13.87 0.63
C PRO A 100 16.01 -13.46 1.90
N GLY A 101 15.07 -14.29 2.35
CA GLY A 101 14.26 -14.04 3.54
C GLY A 101 13.22 -12.91 3.39
N ALA A 102 13.01 -12.35 2.19
CA ALA A 102 11.95 -11.35 2.00
C ALA A 102 10.55 -11.94 2.19
N ARG A 103 10.33 -13.23 1.88
CA ARG A 103 9.05 -13.90 2.11
C ARG A 103 8.63 -13.87 3.57
N GLU A 104 9.57 -13.99 4.50
CA GLU A 104 9.29 -13.93 5.93
C GLU A 104 9.13 -12.49 6.40
N ARG A 105 10.00 -11.59 5.95
CA ARG A 105 10.07 -10.20 6.44
C ARG A 105 9.01 -9.27 5.83
N GLN A 106 8.51 -9.57 4.64
CA GLN A 106 7.64 -8.70 3.86
C GLN A 106 6.21 -9.25 3.71
N THR A 107 5.83 -10.28 4.48
CA THR A 107 4.41 -10.64 4.61
C THR A 107 3.62 -9.52 5.27
N ARG A 108 2.29 -9.55 5.08
CA ARG A 108 1.40 -8.55 5.68
C ARG A 108 1.51 -8.61 7.20
N ASP A 109 1.51 -9.82 7.73
CA ASP A 109 1.53 -10.08 9.17
C ASP A 109 2.88 -9.67 9.77
N ALA A 110 4.02 -10.00 9.14
CA ALA A 110 5.33 -9.58 9.65
C ALA A 110 5.51 -8.06 9.64
N ILE A 111 4.99 -7.35 8.62
CA ILE A 111 5.00 -5.88 8.60
C ILE A 111 4.07 -5.34 9.70
N ALA A 112 2.86 -5.91 9.85
CA ALA A 112 1.91 -5.48 10.88
C ALA A 112 2.45 -5.71 12.30
N GLU A 113 3.12 -6.83 12.55
CA GLU A 113 3.78 -7.12 13.83
C GLU A 113 4.90 -6.11 14.14
N ARG A 114 5.74 -5.76 13.16
CA ARG A 114 6.75 -4.72 13.35
C ARG A 114 6.14 -3.36 13.62
N ARG A 115 5.07 -2.99 12.89
CA ARG A 115 4.30 -1.76 13.14
C ARG A 115 3.74 -1.76 14.56
N LEU A 116 3.10 -2.85 14.97
CA LEU A 116 2.53 -2.98 16.30
C LEU A 116 3.62 -2.90 17.38
N ALA A 117 4.78 -3.53 17.17
CA ALA A 117 5.91 -3.47 18.09
C ALA A 117 6.38 -2.02 18.31
N ARG A 118 6.48 -1.20 17.26
CA ARG A 118 6.81 0.24 17.38
C ARG A 118 5.79 1.03 18.20
N LEU A 119 4.52 0.60 18.23
CA LEU A 119 3.47 1.27 18.99
C LEU A 119 3.44 0.87 20.48
N ARG A 120 4.13 -0.20 20.89
CA ARG A 120 4.12 -0.67 22.29
C ARG A 120 4.86 0.26 23.23
N ASP A 121 5.88 0.96 22.74
CA ASP A 121 6.66 1.88 23.55
C ASP A 121 6.07 3.30 23.56
N LEU A 122 4.96 3.52 22.84
CA LEU A 122 4.32 4.82 22.71
C LEU A 122 3.08 4.90 23.60
N PRO A 123 3.01 5.87 24.52
CA PRO A 123 1.82 6.07 25.33
C PRO A 123 0.66 6.59 24.48
N ALA A 124 -0.57 6.17 24.82
CA ALA A 124 -1.77 6.54 24.06
C ALA A 124 -2.10 8.04 24.09
N ASP A 125 -1.51 8.80 25.02
CA ASP A 125 -1.62 10.26 25.12
C ASP A 125 -0.91 11.02 23.99
N ARG A 126 -0.09 10.33 23.17
CA ARG A 126 0.48 10.89 21.94
C ARG A 126 -0.51 11.01 20.79
N LEU A 127 -1.66 10.35 20.89
CA LEU A 127 -2.72 10.44 19.89
C LEU A 127 -3.67 11.59 20.23
N THR A 128 -4.48 12.03 19.27
CA THR A 128 -5.52 13.05 19.49
C THR A 128 -6.70 12.54 20.33
N LEU A 129 -6.43 12.13 21.57
CA LEU A 129 -7.42 11.76 22.57
C LEU A 129 -7.40 12.78 23.71
N HIS A 130 -8.57 13.26 24.08
CA HIS A 130 -8.74 14.06 25.29
C HIS A 130 -8.60 13.18 26.53
N ARG A 131 -8.13 13.78 27.63
CA ARG A 131 -7.95 13.05 28.91
C ARG A 131 -9.22 12.35 29.37
N ASP A 132 -10.38 12.99 29.20
CA ASP A 132 -11.67 12.44 29.58
C ASP A 132 -12.06 11.22 28.71
N GLU A 133 -11.68 11.22 27.44
CA GLU A 133 -11.87 10.08 26.52
C GLU A 133 -10.95 8.92 26.91
N ILE A 134 -9.68 9.19 27.26
CA ILE A 134 -8.75 8.17 27.75
C ILE A 134 -9.30 7.50 29.02
N VAL A 135 -9.85 8.28 29.95
CA VAL A 135 -10.48 7.75 31.16
C VAL A 135 -11.74 6.93 30.82
N ALA A 136 -12.64 7.49 30.02
CA ALA A 136 -13.92 6.84 29.68
C ALA A 136 -13.75 5.54 28.89
N LEU A 137 -12.71 5.46 28.06
CA LEU A 137 -12.36 4.28 27.29
C LEU A 137 -11.52 3.26 28.09
N GLY A 138 -11.17 3.59 29.35
CA GLY A 138 -10.36 2.71 30.20
C GLY A 138 -8.92 2.55 29.70
N LEU A 139 -8.38 3.55 29.00
CA LEU A 139 -7.06 3.54 28.38
C LEU A 139 -5.98 4.19 29.27
N GLN A 140 -6.24 4.32 30.57
CA GLN A 140 -5.27 4.86 31.52
C GLN A 140 -4.02 3.98 31.58
N GLY A 141 -2.87 4.53 31.20
CA GLY A 141 -1.61 3.79 31.10
C GLY A 141 -1.53 2.82 29.91
N ALA A 142 -2.49 2.89 28.99
CA ALA A 142 -2.46 2.11 27.76
C ALA A 142 -1.47 2.69 26.75
N THR A 143 -1.00 1.81 25.87
CA THR A 143 -0.10 2.15 24.77
C THR A 143 -0.89 2.39 23.48
N CYS A 144 -0.26 3.02 22.48
CA CYS A 144 -0.83 3.12 21.15
C CYS A 144 -1.12 1.73 20.55
N ALA A 145 -0.35 0.70 20.92
CA ALA A 145 -0.58 -0.67 20.47
C ALA A 145 -1.89 -1.25 21.02
N ASP A 146 -2.27 -0.91 22.25
CA ASP A 146 -3.53 -1.37 22.86
C ASP A 146 -4.74 -0.76 22.14
N LEU A 147 -4.66 0.53 21.79
CA LEU A 147 -5.70 1.19 20.99
C LEU A 147 -5.73 0.65 19.56
N ALA A 148 -4.57 0.48 18.92
CA ALA A 148 -4.49 0.04 17.53
C ALA A 148 -5.06 -1.37 17.30
N GLN A 149 -5.08 -2.22 18.33
CA GLN A 149 -5.70 -3.54 18.27
C GLN A 149 -7.23 -3.52 18.41
N ARG A 150 -7.82 -2.43 18.91
CA ARG A 150 -9.28 -2.32 19.04
C ARG A 150 -9.94 -2.22 17.67
N SER A 151 -11.17 -2.71 17.60
CA SER A 151 -11.99 -2.54 16.39
C SER A 151 -12.70 -1.19 16.40
N ARG A 152 -12.89 -0.62 15.21
CA ARG A 152 -13.67 0.61 15.05
C ARG A 152 -15.08 0.49 15.65
N LEU A 153 -15.69 -0.67 15.47
CA LEU A 153 -17.06 -0.95 15.92
C LEU A 153 -17.15 -0.99 17.45
N GLU A 154 -16.16 -1.59 18.11
CA GLU A 154 -16.05 -1.60 19.57
C GLU A 154 -15.94 -0.19 20.14
N LEU A 155 -15.10 0.65 19.54
CA LEU A 155 -14.93 2.03 19.99
C LEU A 155 -16.19 2.88 19.75
N LEU A 156 -16.86 2.73 18.60
CA LEU A 156 -18.13 3.41 18.34
C LEU A 156 -19.24 3.01 19.31
N ARG A 157 -19.27 1.74 19.74
CA ARG A 157 -20.28 1.24 20.70
C ARG A 157 -20.18 1.88 22.07
N THR A 158 -19.03 2.46 22.42
CA THR A 158 -18.87 3.18 23.69
C THR A 158 -19.66 4.49 23.73
N GLY A 159 -20.01 5.04 22.56
CA GLY A 159 -20.69 6.34 22.44
C GLY A 159 -19.79 7.55 22.72
N MET A 160 -18.53 7.32 23.13
CA MET A 160 -17.58 8.39 23.48
C MET A 160 -16.89 9.01 22.27
N LEU A 161 -16.72 8.23 21.19
CA LEU A 161 -16.04 8.65 19.98
C LEU A 161 -16.98 8.64 18.78
N THR A 162 -16.89 9.66 17.94
CA THR A 162 -17.60 9.69 16.66
C THR A 162 -16.80 8.98 15.57
N SER A 163 -17.44 8.74 14.42
CA SER A 163 -16.71 8.24 13.23
C SER A 163 -15.56 9.17 12.83
N SER A 164 -15.76 10.49 12.93
CA SER A 164 -14.74 11.47 12.57
C SER A 164 -13.55 11.42 13.51
N ASP A 165 -13.77 11.18 14.80
CA ASP A 165 -12.68 11.07 15.78
C ASP A 165 -11.85 9.82 15.51
N LEU A 166 -12.50 8.70 15.18
CA LEU A 166 -11.79 7.48 14.77
C LEU A 166 -10.98 7.68 13.48
N ASP A 167 -11.48 8.46 12.53
CA ASP A 167 -10.73 8.77 11.30
C ASP A 167 -9.46 9.60 11.56
N ARG A 168 -9.51 10.50 12.56
CA ARG A 168 -8.35 11.25 13.05
C ARG A 168 -7.37 10.32 13.77
N LEU A 169 -7.85 9.44 14.65
CA LEU A 169 -6.99 8.46 15.33
C LEU A 169 -6.27 7.54 14.35
N VAL A 170 -6.96 7.08 13.29
CA VAL A 170 -6.32 6.29 12.23
C VAL A 170 -5.28 7.12 11.48
N ALA A 171 -5.52 8.43 11.27
CA ALA A 171 -4.54 9.32 10.65
C ALA A 171 -3.31 9.50 11.54
N ASP A 172 -3.50 9.74 12.84
CA ASP A 172 -2.42 9.88 13.81
C ASP A 172 -1.60 8.60 13.93
N LEU A 173 -2.25 7.43 14.00
CA LEU A 173 -1.56 6.14 14.01
C LEU A 173 -0.71 5.94 12.74
N ALA A 174 -1.26 6.28 11.57
CA ALA A 174 -0.50 6.21 10.32
C ALA A 174 0.67 7.21 10.30
N GLN A 175 0.45 8.42 10.83
CA GLN A 175 1.50 9.44 10.94
C GLN A 175 2.62 8.99 11.87
N VAL A 176 2.31 8.56 13.10
CA VAL A 176 3.27 8.05 14.07
C VAL A 176 4.08 6.87 13.51
N LEU A 177 3.43 5.96 12.79
CA LEU A 177 4.11 4.84 12.11
C LEU A 177 4.96 5.29 10.91
N GLY A 178 4.64 6.44 10.31
CA GLY A 178 5.35 7.04 9.19
C GLY A 178 6.50 7.98 9.60
N GLU A 179 6.48 8.56 10.80
CA GLU A 179 7.41 9.60 11.28
C GLU A 179 8.88 9.14 11.43
N GLY A 180 9.17 7.85 11.27
CA GLY A 180 10.55 7.32 11.16
C GLY A 180 11.03 7.08 9.73
N ARG A 181 10.21 7.43 8.73
CA ARG A 181 10.51 7.21 7.31
C ARG A 181 10.80 8.55 6.68
N GLU A 182 12.08 8.85 6.48
CA GLU A 182 12.48 9.65 5.34
C GLU A 182 11.96 8.91 4.11
N VAL A 183 10.77 9.29 3.66
CA VAL A 183 10.30 8.83 2.38
C VAL A 183 11.37 9.26 1.40
N CYS A 184 11.97 8.33 0.65
CA CYS A 184 12.60 8.67 -0.63
C CYS A 184 11.51 9.13 -1.63
N GLN A 185 10.59 9.99 -1.18
CA GLN A 185 10.04 11.05 -1.98
C GLN A 185 11.25 11.88 -2.37
N ARG A 186 11.87 11.49 -3.49
CA ARG A 186 12.33 12.50 -4.42
C ARG A 186 11.07 13.33 -4.68
N ALA A 187 10.95 14.43 -3.94
CA ALA A 187 9.86 15.37 -4.06
C ALA A 187 9.58 15.50 -5.55
N ALA A 188 8.33 15.29 -5.96
CA ALA A 188 7.91 15.85 -7.23
C ALA A 188 8.32 17.32 -7.15
N PRO A 189 9.23 17.81 -8.01
CA PRO A 189 9.61 19.20 -7.94
C PRO A 189 8.31 19.98 -8.10
N ASP A 190 8.11 20.86 -7.13
CA ASP A 190 7.01 21.80 -7.11
C ASP A 190 6.93 22.45 -8.50
N LEU A 191 5.72 22.51 -9.02
CA LEU A 191 5.41 23.05 -10.34
C LEU A 191 5.70 24.56 -10.36
N ALA A 192 6.97 24.95 -10.48
CA ALA A 192 7.38 26.32 -10.79
C ALA A 192 8.80 26.47 -11.36
N GLU A 193 9.52 25.40 -11.69
CA GLU A 193 10.78 25.52 -12.44
C GLU A 193 10.69 24.77 -13.77
N ARG A 194 10.88 25.52 -14.87
CA ARG A 194 10.96 24.97 -16.22
C ARG A 194 11.98 23.83 -16.21
N PRO A 195 11.59 22.56 -16.45
CA PRO A 195 12.54 21.47 -16.39
C PRO A 195 13.56 21.65 -17.49
N ASP A 196 14.84 21.57 -17.11
CA ASP A 196 15.97 21.57 -18.02
C ASP A 196 15.73 20.64 -19.19
N THR A 197 16.15 21.08 -20.39
CA THR A 197 15.92 20.33 -21.63
C THR A 197 16.51 18.92 -21.57
N GLU A 198 17.55 18.70 -20.76
CA GLU A 198 18.16 17.38 -20.52
C GLU A 198 17.30 16.47 -19.64
N ALA A 199 16.65 16.99 -18.59
CA ALA A 199 15.74 16.22 -17.75
C ALA A 199 14.52 15.73 -18.56
N ARG A 200 14.01 16.56 -19.47
CA ARG A 200 12.93 16.16 -20.40
C ARG A 200 13.38 15.11 -21.40
N ARG A 201 14.60 15.22 -21.95
CA ARG A 201 15.15 14.20 -22.85
C ARG A 201 15.36 12.88 -22.11
N ALA A 202 15.93 12.90 -20.91
CA ALA A 202 16.11 11.71 -20.09
C ALA A 202 14.76 11.04 -19.73
N GLN A 203 13.74 11.84 -19.40
CA GLN A 203 12.39 11.34 -19.15
C GLN A 203 11.73 10.79 -20.41
N ALA A 204 11.92 11.45 -21.56
CA ALA A 204 11.40 10.98 -22.85
C ALA A 204 12.08 9.68 -23.31
N SER A 205 13.40 9.56 -23.17
CA SER A 205 14.15 8.35 -23.46
C SER A 205 13.72 7.19 -22.55
N ARG A 206 13.53 7.45 -21.26
CA ARG A 206 12.98 6.45 -20.33
C ARG A 206 11.55 6.06 -20.68
N ALA A 207 10.70 7.02 -21.04
CA ALA A 207 9.33 6.74 -21.46
C ALA A 207 9.27 5.92 -22.76
N ALA A 208 10.18 6.19 -23.72
CA ALA A 208 10.29 5.43 -24.95
C ALA A 208 10.72 3.98 -24.68
N LEU A 209 11.72 3.78 -23.80
CA LEU A 209 12.20 2.47 -23.39
C LEU A 209 11.11 1.65 -22.67
N LEU A 210 10.32 2.30 -21.80
CA LEU A 210 9.17 1.66 -21.16
C LEU A 210 8.05 1.31 -22.16
N ALA A 211 7.84 2.15 -23.18
CA ALA A 211 6.86 1.88 -24.23
C ALA A 211 7.29 0.73 -25.18
N GLU A 212 8.59 0.50 -25.33
CA GLU A 212 9.15 -0.62 -26.07
C GLU A 212 9.04 -1.93 -25.28
N GLN A 213 9.42 -1.92 -24.00
CA GLN A 213 9.22 -3.06 -23.10
C GLN A 213 7.74 -3.47 -22.98
N ASP A 214 6.83 -2.49 -22.96
CA ASP A 214 5.39 -2.76 -22.98
C ASP A 214 4.95 -3.50 -24.24
N ARG A 215 5.47 -3.14 -25.42
CA ARG A 215 5.17 -3.82 -26.68
C ARG A 215 5.68 -5.25 -26.66
N GLU A 216 6.89 -5.48 -26.16
CA GLU A 216 7.46 -6.82 -25.96
C GLU A 216 6.63 -7.65 -24.97
N TRP A 217 6.07 -7.01 -23.95
CA TRP A 217 5.22 -7.69 -22.96
C TRP A 217 3.79 -7.91 -23.42
N GLU A 218 3.24 -7.07 -24.28
CA GLU A 218 1.96 -7.31 -24.96
C GLU A 218 2.06 -8.49 -25.92
N ALA A 219 3.15 -8.56 -26.70
CA ALA A 219 3.43 -9.70 -27.59
C ALA A 219 3.55 -11.03 -26.82
N ALA A 220 3.92 -10.96 -25.54
CA ALA A 220 4.10 -12.11 -24.67
C ALA A 220 2.92 -12.42 -23.75
N ALA A 221 1.87 -11.59 -23.74
CA ALA A 221 0.70 -11.87 -22.96
C ALA A 221 0.01 -13.11 -23.55
N PRO A 222 -0.40 -14.09 -22.72
CA PRO A 222 -1.12 -15.26 -23.23
C PRO A 222 -2.35 -14.79 -24.01
N ALA A 223 -2.52 -15.35 -25.21
CA ALA A 223 -3.68 -15.05 -26.04
C ALA A 223 -4.94 -15.22 -25.19
N ARG A 224 -5.84 -14.24 -25.25
CA ARG A 224 -7.12 -14.33 -24.55
C ARG A 224 -7.75 -15.64 -25.01
N ILE A 225 -7.90 -16.61 -24.09
CA ILE A 225 -8.80 -17.73 -24.32
C ILE A 225 -10.18 -17.07 -24.36
N GLY A 226 -10.59 -16.72 -25.58
CA GLY A 226 -11.93 -16.31 -25.87
C GLY A 226 -12.81 -17.48 -25.49
N HIS A 227 -13.61 -17.29 -24.44
CA HIS A 227 -14.70 -18.21 -24.18
C HIS A 227 -15.73 -17.97 -25.27
N ARG A 228 -15.55 -18.69 -26.38
CA ARG A 228 -16.58 -18.93 -27.38
C ARG A 228 -16.43 -20.39 -27.82
N ALA A 229 -17.15 -21.24 -27.12
CA ALA A 229 -17.65 -22.54 -27.55
C ALA A 229 -19.02 -22.63 -26.84
N ASP A 230 -20.10 -22.37 -27.57
CA ASP A 230 -20.88 -23.42 -28.26
C ASP A 230 -21.44 -24.42 -27.26
N LEU A 231 -22.76 -24.32 -27.05
CA LEU A 231 -23.75 -25.25 -26.49
C LEU A 231 -24.99 -24.38 -26.19
N ALA A 232 -26.12 -24.41 -26.90
CA ALA A 232 -26.67 -25.37 -27.85
C ALA A 232 -27.55 -24.65 -28.88
#